data_AF-A0A1G2I1U8-F1
#
_entry.id   AF-A0A1G2I1U8-F1
#
_cell.length_a   1.000
_cell.length_b   1.000
_cell.length_c   1.000
_cell.angle_alpha   90.00
_cell.angle_beta   90.00
_cell.angle_gamma   90.00
#
_symmetry.space_group_name_H-M   'P 1'
#
loop_
_entity.id
_entity.type
_entity.pdbx_description
1 polymer ?
#
loop_
_entity_poly.entity_id
_entity_poly.type
_entity_poly.pdbx_seq_one_letter_code
_entity_poly.pdbx_strand_id
1 'polypeptide(L)'
;MTIYLLVTLFFVGFFINLLWELLHSTLYKTCWDAPLNKFVYLMVKGSTFDGIVIVIIYFITRLLFGDYYLVAFVFIAFLFAYGWEIYSVKAGRWEYSDKMPLVFGAGLTPIVQLAITGAVSIYVVVMFFK
;
A
#
# COMPACT_ATOMS: atom_id res chain seq x y z
N MET A 1 3.81 10.79 19.75
CA MET A 1 2.96 10.41 18.61
C MET A 1 1.52 10.44 19.07
N THR A 2 0.68 11.30 18.49
CA THR A 2 -0.71 11.49 18.94
C THR A 2 -1.67 10.57 18.17
N ILE A 3 -2.79 10.20 18.78
CA ILE A 3 -3.84 9.42 18.11
C ILE A 3 -4.39 10.14 16.87
N TYR A 4 -4.52 11.46 16.93
CA TYR A 4 -4.94 12.30 15.80
C TYR A 4 -4.03 12.13 14.59
N LEU A 5 -2.70 12.15 14.79
CA LEU A 5 -1.74 11.95 13.70
C LEU A 5 -1.91 10.59 13.03
N LEU A 6 -2.10 9.51 13.82
CA LEU A 6 -2.26 8.16 13.28
C LEU A 6 -3.58 8.01 12.50
N VAL A 7 -4.67 8.60 12.99
CA VAL A 7 -5.96 8.61 12.30
C VAL A 7 -5.87 9.42 11.00
N THR A 8 -5.23 10.59 11.02
CA THR A 8 -5.03 11.37 9.79
C THR A 8 -4.15 10.62 8.79
N LEU A 9 -3.09 9.95 9.26
CA LEU A 9 -2.23 9.12 8.41
C LEU A 9 -2.99 7.96 7.78
N PHE A 10 -3.89 7.31 8.52
CA PHE A 10 -4.78 6.29 7.96
C PHE A 10 -5.60 6.83 6.80
N PHE A 11 -6.32 7.96 7.00
CA PHE A 11 -7.20 8.50 5.96
C PHE A 11 -6.43 9.01 4.74
N VAL A 12 -5.33 9.73 4.95
CA VAL A 12 -4.46 10.19 3.85
C VAL A 12 -3.89 8.98 3.09
N GLY A 13 -3.39 7.98 3.82
CA GLY A 13 -2.92 6.72 3.24
C GLY A 13 -3.99 5.98 2.46
N PHE A 14 -5.20 5.88 3.01
CA PHE A 14 -6.34 5.26 2.35
C PHE A 14 -6.65 5.92 1.02
N PHE A 15 -6.79 7.25 0.95
CA PHE A 15 -7.16 7.93 -0.29
C PHE A 15 -6.03 7.91 -1.33
N ILE A 16 -4.77 7.99 -0.91
CA ILE A 16 -3.63 7.87 -1.83
C ILE A 16 -3.55 6.45 -2.40
N ASN A 17 -3.72 5.41 -1.57
CA ASN A 17 -3.75 4.03 -2.05
C ASN A 17 -4.99 3.76 -2.90
N LEU A 18 -6.14 4.37 -2.61
CA LEU A 18 -7.34 4.22 -3.46
C LEU A 18 -7.10 4.74 -4.87
N LEU A 19 -6.43 5.88 -5.01
CA LEU A 19 -6.04 6.37 -6.32
C LEU A 19 -5.07 5.39 -7.01
N TRP A 20 -4.09 4.86 -6.28
CA TRP A 20 -3.14 3.89 -6.82
C TRP A 20 -3.81 2.59 -7.29
N GLU A 21 -4.67 2.01 -6.44
CA GLU A 21 -5.49 0.83 -6.68
C GLU A 21 -6.35 1.00 -7.94
N LEU A 22 -7.00 2.15 -8.10
CA LEU A 22 -7.78 2.43 -9.30
C LEU A 22 -6.90 2.45 -10.56
N LEU A 23 -5.73 3.10 -10.51
CA LEU A 23 -4.84 3.23 -11.66
C LEU A 23 -4.21 1.90 -12.08
N HIS A 24 -3.67 1.13 -11.12
CA HIS A 24 -2.96 -0.11 -11.43
C HIS A 24 -3.90 -1.34 -11.52
N SER A 25 -5.18 -1.22 -11.15
CA SER A 25 -6.16 -2.33 -11.26
C SER A 25 -6.26 -2.89 -12.68
N THR A 26 -6.00 -2.06 -13.68
CA THR A 26 -5.95 -2.44 -15.09
C THR A 26 -4.85 -3.48 -15.41
N LEU A 27 -3.93 -3.73 -14.49
CA LEU A 27 -2.87 -4.73 -14.62
C LEU A 27 -3.27 -6.09 -14.05
N TYR A 28 -4.45 -6.23 -13.46
CA TYR A 28 -4.97 -7.49 -12.90
C TYR A 28 -6.17 -7.99 -13.71
N LYS A 29 -6.15 -9.26 -14.14
CA LYS A 29 -7.32 -9.90 -14.77
C LYS A 29 -8.50 -9.97 -13.82
N THR A 30 -8.22 -10.24 -12.54
CA THR A 30 -9.21 -10.31 -11.47
C THR A 30 -10.04 -9.03 -11.33
N CYS A 31 -9.46 -7.87 -11.66
CA CYS A 31 -10.15 -6.59 -11.64
C CYS A 31 -10.93 -6.34 -12.94
N TRP A 32 -10.37 -6.68 -14.09
CA TRP A 32 -11.04 -6.57 -15.39
C TRP A 32 -12.31 -7.39 -15.50
N ASP A 33 -12.28 -8.62 -15.00
CA ASP A 33 -13.40 -9.57 -15.12
C ASP A 33 -14.41 -9.42 -13.96
N ALA A 34 -14.14 -8.53 -13.00
CA ALA A 34 -15.01 -8.35 -11.84
C ALA A 34 -16.25 -7.50 -12.17
N PRO A 35 -17.46 -7.88 -11.71
CA PRO A 35 -18.60 -6.98 -11.75
C PRO A 35 -18.34 -5.75 -10.88
N LEU A 36 -18.99 -4.63 -11.21
CA LEU A 36 -18.71 -3.32 -10.58
C LEU A 36 -18.74 -3.34 -9.05
N ASN A 37 -19.69 -4.05 -8.45
CA ASN A 37 -19.79 -4.18 -6.99
C ASN A 37 -18.57 -4.88 -6.37
N LYS A 38 -18.08 -5.95 -7.02
CA LYS A 38 -16.88 -6.67 -6.59
C LYS A 38 -15.63 -5.84 -6.83
N PHE A 39 -15.55 -5.13 -7.96
CA PHE A 39 -14.45 -4.22 -8.25
C PHE A 39 -14.32 -3.14 -7.18
N VAL A 40 -15.41 -2.40 -6.89
CA VAL A 40 -15.43 -1.37 -5.86
C VAL A 40 -15.06 -1.94 -4.49
N TYR A 41 -15.59 -3.12 -4.13
CA TYR A 41 -15.23 -3.80 -2.89
C TYR A 41 -13.72 -4.09 -2.81
N LEU A 42 -13.10 -4.58 -3.90
CA LEU A 42 -11.67 -4.86 -3.93
C LEU A 42 -10.83 -3.59 -3.76
N MET A 43 -11.17 -2.50 -4.45
CA MET A 43 -10.46 -1.21 -4.34
C MET A 43 -10.53 -0.66 -2.91
N VAL A 44 -11.71 -0.65 -2.30
CA VAL A 44 -11.89 -0.17 -0.92
C VAL A 44 -11.17 -1.08 0.07
N LYS A 45 -11.24 -2.41 -0.12
CA LYS A 45 -10.58 -3.39 0.74
C LYS A 45 -9.06 -3.26 0.68
N GLY A 46 -8.48 -3.20 -0.52
CA GLY A 46 -7.03 -3.05 -0.72
C GLY A 46 -6.52 -1.76 -0.09
N SER A 47 -7.15 -0.64 -0.42
CA SER A 47 -6.79 0.69 0.11
C SER A 47 -6.92 0.78 1.64
N THR A 48 -7.93 0.12 2.23
CA THR A 48 -8.11 0.05 3.68
C THR A 48 -6.99 -0.74 4.34
N PHE A 49 -6.68 -1.91 3.78
CA PHE A 49 -5.59 -2.75 4.27
C PHE A 49 -4.26 -2.01 4.22
N ASP A 50 -3.96 -1.37 3.09
CA ASP A 50 -2.72 -0.61 2.92
C ASP A 50 -2.64 0.59 3.87
N GLY A 51 -3.74 1.33 4.06
CA GLY A 51 -3.81 2.41 5.04
C GLY A 51 -3.48 1.93 6.46
N ILE A 52 -4.02 0.77 6.86
CA ILE A 52 -3.71 0.15 8.17
C ILE A 52 -2.23 -0.25 8.24
N VAL A 53 -1.70 -0.90 7.21
CA VAL A 53 -0.31 -1.35 7.15
C VAL A 53 0.65 -0.15 7.24
N ILE A 54 0.37 0.94 6.52
CA ILE A 54 1.16 2.18 6.59
C ILE A 54 1.21 2.70 8.03
N VAL A 55 0.06 2.78 8.71
CA VAL A 55 0.01 3.25 10.11
C VAL A 55 0.83 2.36 11.03
N ILE A 56 0.73 1.02 10.88
CA ILE A 56 1.48 0.06 11.69
C ILE A 56 2.99 0.19 11.46
N ILE A 57 3.43 0.17 10.19
CA ILE A 57 4.86 0.27 9.85
C ILE A 57 5.40 1.63 10.30
N TYR A 58 4.65 2.72 10.07
CA TYR A 58 5.04 4.05 10.54
C TYR A 58 5.19 4.09 12.06
N PHE A 59 4.22 3.55 12.81
CA PHE A 59 4.26 3.51 14.26
C PHE A 59 5.51 2.76 14.76
N ILE A 60 5.75 1.57 14.23
CA ILE A 60 6.90 0.73 14.61
C ILE A 60 8.22 1.41 14.25
N THR A 61 8.32 1.96 13.04
CA THR A 61 9.57 2.57 12.57
C THR A 61 9.90 3.85 13.31
N ARG A 62 8.89 4.68 13.60
CA ARG A 62 9.06 5.90 14.39
C ARG A 62 9.46 5.60 15.83
N LEU A 63 8.96 4.50 16.41
CA LEU A 63 9.31 4.05 17.75
C LEU A 63 10.75 3.51 17.83
N LEU A 64 11.17 2.70 16.84
CA LEU A 64 12.42 1.95 16.91
C LEU A 64 13.63 2.65 16.27
N PHE A 65 13.43 3.52 15.28
CA PHE A 65 14.52 4.07 14.46
C PHE A 65 14.70 5.60 14.58
N GLY A 66 13.91 6.27 15.41
CA GLY A 66 14.07 7.70 15.72
C GLY A 66 14.05 8.58 14.46
N ASP A 67 15.19 9.22 14.15
CA ASP A 67 15.35 10.10 12.98
C ASP A 67 15.47 9.33 11.66
N TYR A 68 15.87 8.06 11.69
CA TYR A 68 16.00 7.21 10.49
C TYR A 68 14.69 6.48 10.13
N TYR A 69 13.59 6.82 10.81
CA TYR A 69 12.31 6.13 10.65
C TYR A 69 11.79 6.08 9.21
N LEU A 70 12.01 7.12 8.39
CA LEU A 70 11.58 7.13 6.99
C LEU A 70 12.33 6.11 6.14
N VAL A 71 13.64 5.98 6.34
CA VAL A 71 14.46 5.00 5.62
C VAL A 71 14.03 3.58 6.01
N ALA A 72 13.85 3.36 7.31
CA ALA A 72 13.35 2.09 7.84
C ALA A 72 11.94 1.78 7.32
N PHE A 73 11.05 2.78 7.25
CA PHE A 73 9.70 2.67 6.71
C PHE A 73 9.72 2.19 5.28
N VAL A 74 10.45 2.88 4.39
CA VAL A 74 10.51 2.52 2.96
C VAL A 74 11.01 1.10 2.77
N PHE A 75 12.08 0.71 3.49
CA PHE A 75 12.65 -0.62 3.39
C PHE A 75 11.68 -1.71 3.88
N ILE A 76 11.06 -1.52 5.05
CA ILE A 76 10.12 -2.50 5.62
C ILE A 76 8.84 -2.58 4.78
N ALA A 77 8.30 -1.44 4.32
CA ALA A 77 7.12 -1.38 3.46
C ALA A 77 7.35 -2.11 2.13
N PHE A 78 8.52 -1.93 1.51
CA PHE A 78 8.89 -2.65 0.30
C PHE A 78 8.97 -4.17 0.53
N LEU A 79 9.65 -4.62 1.59
CA LEU A 79 9.74 -6.04 1.92
C LEU A 79 8.38 -6.66 2.25
N PHE A 80 7.55 -5.94 3.00
CA PHE A 80 6.18 -6.37 3.31
C PHE A 80 5.33 -6.50 2.05
N ALA A 81 5.35 -5.49 1.17
CA ALA A 81 4.60 -5.50 -0.09
C ALA A 81 5.03 -6.66 -0.98
N TYR A 82 6.34 -6.87 -1.14
CA TYR A 82 6.87 -8.00 -1.90
C TYR A 82 6.40 -9.36 -1.34
N GLY A 83 6.51 -9.55 -0.02
CA GLY A 83 6.05 -10.79 0.62
C GLY A 83 4.55 -11.03 0.49
N TRP A 84 3.75 -9.98 0.68
CA TRP A 84 2.29 -10.03 0.55
C TRP A 84 1.84 -10.34 -0.86
N GLU A 85 2.51 -9.77 -1.86
CA GLU A 85 2.21 -9.97 -3.26
C GLU A 85 2.47 -11.42 -3.68
N ILE A 86 3.66 -11.93 -3.37
CA ILE A 86 4.02 -13.33 -3.67
C ILE A 86 3.07 -14.30 -2.97
N TYR A 87 2.73 -14.05 -1.70
CA TYR A 87 1.77 -14.88 -0.99
C TYR A 87 0.41 -14.86 -1.69
N SER A 88 -0.09 -13.68 -2.07
CA SER A 88 -1.45 -13.51 -2.57
C SER A 88 -1.65 -14.12 -3.95
N VAL A 89 -0.65 -14.02 -4.83
CA VAL A 89 -0.65 -14.72 -6.12
C VAL A 89 -0.62 -16.24 -5.93
N LYS A 90 0.25 -16.75 -5.05
CA LYS A 90 0.32 -18.20 -4.75
C LYS A 90 -0.97 -18.74 -4.14
N ALA A 91 -1.65 -17.93 -3.35
CA ALA A 91 -2.95 -18.25 -2.76
C ALA A 91 -4.12 -18.06 -3.73
N GLY A 92 -3.87 -17.68 -4.99
CA GLY A 92 -4.91 -17.50 -6.01
C GLY A 92 -5.86 -16.34 -5.72
N ARG A 93 -5.45 -15.37 -4.90
CA ARG A 93 -6.32 -14.22 -4.54
C ARG A 93 -6.53 -13.27 -5.70
N TRP A 94 -5.52 -13.15 -6.56
CA TRP A 94 -5.57 -12.37 -7.79
C TRP A 94 -4.59 -12.91 -8.83
N GLU A 95 -4.85 -12.55 -10.09
CA GLU A 95 -4.08 -12.95 -11.27
C GLU A 95 -3.64 -11.73 -12.08
N TYR A 96 -2.39 -11.73 -12.49
CA TYR A 96 -1.82 -10.71 -13.36
C TYR A 96 -2.38 -10.79 -14.78
N SER A 97 -2.53 -9.62 -15.40
CA SER A 97 -2.64 -9.52 -16.85
C SER A 97 -1.26 -9.62 -17.50
N ASP A 98 -1.22 -9.88 -18.80
CA ASP A 98 0.02 -9.93 -19.60
C ASP A 98 0.76 -8.57 -19.65
N LYS A 99 0.11 -7.49 -19.20
CA LYS A 99 0.68 -6.14 -19.14
C LYS A 99 1.40 -5.84 -17.83
N MET A 100 1.29 -6.70 -16.80
CA MET A 100 1.93 -6.47 -15.51
C MET A 100 3.45 -6.62 -15.62
N PRO A 101 4.25 -5.57 -15.39
CA PRO A 101 5.70 -5.71 -15.31
C PRO A 101 6.07 -6.54 -14.09
N LEU A 102 6.96 -7.53 -14.24
CA LEU A 102 7.36 -8.42 -13.15
C LEU A 102 8.80 -8.16 -12.72
N VAL A 103 9.03 -8.22 -11.40
CA VAL A 103 10.35 -8.20 -10.78
C VAL A 103 10.44 -9.36 -9.79
N PHE A 104 11.38 -10.26 -10.01
CA PHE A 104 11.54 -11.50 -9.22
C PHE A 104 10.24 -12.33 -9.07
N GLY A 105 9.36 -12.28 -10.07
CA GLY A 105 8.08 -13.01 -10.08
C GLY A 105 6.92 -12.31 -9.35
N ALA A 106 7.14 -11.10 -8.81
CA ALA A 106 6.08 -10.24 -8.25
C ALA A 106 5.77 -9.08 -9.20
N GLY A 107 4.53 -8.60 -9.20
CA GLY A 107 4.13 -7.41 -9.94
C GLY A 107 4.87 -6.17 -9.46
N LEU A 108 5.42 -5.37 -10.37
CA LEU A 108 6.20 -4.18 -10.03
C LEU A 108 5.37 -3.13 -9.29
N THR A 109 4.14 -2.88 -9.74
CA THR A 109 3.30 -1.84 -9.14
C THR A 109 2.87 -2.15 -7.71
N PRO A 110 2.42 -3.36 -7.32
CA PRO A 110 2.11 -3.65 -5.93
C PRO A 110 3.35 -3.67 -5.02
N ILE A 111 4.52 -4.12 -5.50
CA ILE A 111 5.71 -4.18 -4.62
C ILE A 111 6.26 -2.81 -4.22
N VAL A 112 6.07 -1.78 -5.07
CA VAL A 112 6.52 -0.41 -4.75
C VAL A 112 5.42 0.44 -4.09
N GLN A 113 4.16 0.00 -4.18
CA GLN A 113 2.98 0.74 -3.74
C GLN A 113 3.11 1.25 -2.31
N LEU A 114 3.20 0.35 -1.33
CA LEU A 114 3.26 0.73 0.10
C LEU A 114 4.44 1.65 0.44
N ALA A 115 5.59 1.44 -0.20
CA ALA A 115 6.77 2.26 0.01
C ALA A 115 6.54 3.71 -0.50
N ILE A 116 5.98 3.85 -1.70
CA ILE A 116 5.73 5.15 -2.33
C ILE A 116 4.53 5.85 -1.68
N THR A 117 3.36 5.20 -1.66
CA THR A 117 2.12 5.79 -1.12
C THR A 117 2.25 6.10 0.36
N GLY A 118 2.90 5.22 1.12
CA GLY A 118 3.19 5.42 2.53
C GLY A 118 4.15 6.58 2.78
N ALA A 119 5.26 6.67 2.05
CA ALA A 119 6.20 7.79 2.20
C ALA A 119 5.54 9.14 1.87
N VAL A 120 4.75 9.19 0.78
CA VAL A 120 3.97 10.38 0.41
C VAL A 120 2.96 10.73 1.50
N SER A 121 2.24 9.75 2.03
CA SER A 121 1.25 9.95 3.09
C SER A 121 1.88 10.52 4.37
N ILE A 122 3.02 9.95 4.78
CA ILE A 122 3.77 10.44 5.93
C ILE A 122 4.25 11.87 5.69
N TYR A 123 4.81 12.16 4.51
CA TYR A 123 5.26 13.51 4.16
C TYR A 123 4.12 14.52 4.23
N VAL A 124 2.97 14.23 3.61
CA VAL A 124 1.77 15.07 3.63
C VAL A 124 1.34 15.33 5.07
N VAL A 125 1.16 14.29 5.89
CA VAL A 125 0.69 14.45 7.27
C VAL A 125 1.70 15.20 8.14
N VAL A 126 2.98 14.86 8.06
CA VAL A 126 4.01 15.52 8.86
C VAL A 126 4.11 17.01 8.53
N MET A 127 3.88 17.43 7.28
CA MET A 127 3.85 18.86 6.93
C MET A 127 2.73 19.64 7.63
N PHE A 128 1.56 19.04 7.84
CA PHE A 128 0.42 19.70 8.51
C PHE A 128 0.49 19.65 10.04
N PHE A 129 1.26 18.71 10.60
CA PHE A 129 1.38 18.48 12.05
C PHE A 129 2.76 18.88 12.60
N LYS A 130 3.52 19.70 11.86
CA LYS A 130 4.75 20.33 12.37
C LYS A 130 4.47 21.21 13.58
#